data_AF-A0A7V1I568-F1
#
_entry.id   AF-A0A7V1I568-F1
#
_cell.length_a   1.000
_cell.length_b   1.000
_cell.length_c   1.000
_cell.angle_alpha   90.00
_cell.angle_beta   90.00
_cell.angle_gamma   90.00
#
_symmetry.space_group_name_H-M   'P 1'
#
loop_
_entity.id
_entity.type
_entity.pdbx_description
1 polymer ?
#
loop_
_entity_poly.entity_id
_entity_poly.type
_entity_poly.pdbx_seq_one_letter_code
_entity_poly.pdbx_strand_id
1 'polypeptide(L)'
;MRIFLAKKAGFCMGVKRAVDLVFKTARQHKNHPVFTLGPIIHNPQVLHLLEKQGVRTIDAPEQVPPGSIVIIRAHGVPLGVKNKLSQQKVVIIDATCPRVLKVQQLIKQYCQRGYQPIIVGEREHPEVKGLCSYAQNKAWTIGSEEDIKKLPQAQKVLVVAQTTQNERLFKRLAELIKKRYPEVKVFNTVCNSTHERQEEVRDMAKKVEAVVVVGGKMSGNTRRLAQIGNEAGLNTYHIETEDELNPEEITKFKTIGVTAGASTPYWLIRRVIFRLEDILSRNIPLWWRIPYKLTKLFLLTNFWAALGGASLAIIGSRLNGLNPSRAGLIAFTYLWAMHVLNHLTSLETTRLTDPARVRFYEKNRLLFSTLGIICILISLKLSKPWPLAFFTMIFLITSGLIYNIE
;
A
#
# COMPACT_ATOMS: atom_id res chain seq x y z
N MET A 1 3.99 -27.82 -1.35
CA MET A 1 4.57 -26.66 -2.09
C MET A 1 4.57 -25.45 -1.17
N ARG A 2 5.64 -24.64 -1.16
CA ARG A 2 5.86 -23.54 -0.20
C ARG A 2 5.91 -22.18 -0.90
N ILE A 3 5.25 -21.17 -0.33
CA ILE A 3 5.29 -19.79 -0.82
C ILE A 3 6.19 -18.96 0.10
N PHE A 4 7.16 -18.25 -0.46
CA PHE A 4 8.08 -17.37 0.26
C PHE A 4 7.81 -15.92 -0.10
N LEU A 5 7.28 -15.14 0.84
CA LEU A 5 7.12 -13.71 0.66
C LEU A 5 8.42 -12.98 1.05
N ALA A 6 8.95 -12.18 0.13
CA ALA A 6 10.04 -11.23 0.39
C ALA A 6 9.62 -10.25 1.52
N LYS A 7 10.47 -10.09 2.53
CA LYS A 7 10.25 -9.20 3.68
C LYS A 7 10.11 -7.74 3.26
N LYS A 8 10.77 -7.33 2.17
CA LYS A 8 10.74 -5.97 1.63
C LYS A 8 9.74 -5.81 0.48
N ALA A 9 8.89 -6.80 0.23
CA ALA A 9 7.89 -6.75 -0.84
C ALA A 9 6.91 -5.57 -0.62
N GLY A 10 6.72 -4.78 -1.68
CA GLY A 10 5.73 -3.72 -1.72
C GLY A 10 6.27 -2.37 -1.25
N PHE A 11 5.34 -1.50 -0.85
CA PHE A 11 5.62 -0.11 -0.48
C PHE A 11 6.85 0.07 0.41
N CYS A 12 7.75 0.97 0.00
CA CYS A 12 8.74 1.52 0.92
C CYS A 12 8.06 2.49 1.90
N MET A 13 8.73 2.83 3.00
CA MET A 13 8.17 3.73 4.02
C MET A 13 7.69 5.07 3.43
N GLY A 14 8.50 5.68 2.55
CA GLY A 14 8.16 6.96 1.93
C GLY A 14 6.92 6.88 1.05
N VAL A 15 6.83 5.82 0.23
CA VAL A 15 5.66 5.56 -0.62
C VAL A 15 4.42 5.28 0.23
N LYS A 16 4.54 4.39 1.22
CA LYS A 16 3.43 4.07 2.13
C LYS A 16 2.87 5.32 2.79
N ARG A 17 3.75 6.15 3.37
CA ARG A 17 3.36 7.43 3.98
C ARG A 17 2.62 8.33 2.99
N ALA A 18 3.15 8.48 1.78
CA ALA A 18 2.57 9.37 0.80
C ALA A 18 1.16 8.91 0.37
N VAL A 19 1.00 7.62 0.09
CA VAL A 19 -0.27 7.02 -0.30
C VAL A 19 -1.29 7.07 0.86
N ASP A 20 -0.88 6.69 2.07
CA ASP A 20 -1.75 6.73 3.26
C ASP A 20 -2.24 8.15 3.55
N LEU A 21 -1.39 9.16 3.33
CA LEU A 21 -1.74 10.56 3.50
C LEU A 21 -2.81 11.00 2.49
N VAL A 22 -2.67 10.63 1.21
CA VAL A 22 -3.69 10.91 0.20
C VAL A 22 -5.03 10.25 0.55
N PHE A 23 -5.02 8.95 0.90
CA PHE A 23 -6.22 8.23 1.30
C PHE A 23 -6.89 8.82 2.55
N LYS A 24 -6.09 9.28 3.51
CA LYS A 24 -6.59 9.93 4.71
C LYS A 24 -7.22 11.28 4.36
N THR A 25 -6.54 12.12 3.58
CA THR A 25 -7.03 13.42 3.16
C THR A 25 -8.32 13.31 2.35
N ALA A 26 -8.38 12.42 1.36
CA ALA A 26 -9.58 12.21 0.55
C ALA A 26 -10.80 11.84 1.40
N ARG A 27 -10.62 10.98 2.41
CA ARG A 27 -11.70 10.59 3.33
C ARG A 27 -12.12 11.69 4.30
N GLN A 28 -11.16 12.48 4.80
CA GLN A 28 -11.44 13.55 5.77
C GLN A 28 -12.05 14.79 5.12
N HIS A 29 -11.85 14.99 3.83
CA HIS A 29 -12.25 16.21 3.12
C HIS A 29 -13.16 15.89 1.93
N LYS A 30 -14.22 15.10 2.14
CA LYS A 30 -15.19 14.71 1.09
C LYS A 30 -15.77 15.91 0.32
N ASN A 31 -15.86 17.09 0.96
CA ASN A 31 -16.44 18.30 0.39
C ASN A 31 -15.42 19.22 -0.32
N HIS A 32 -14.14 18.86 -0.34
CA HIS A 32 -13.10 19.66 -0.98
C HIS A 32 -12.43 18.86 -2.11
N PRO A 33 -12.21 19.46 -3.30
CA PRO A 33 -11.39 18.85 -4.33
C PRO A 33 -9.98 18.56 -3.82
N VAL A 34 -9.53 17.31 -3.94
CA VAL A 34 -8.18 16.88 -3.57
C VAL A 34 -7.36 16.64 -4.82
N PHE A 35 -6.21 17.30 -4.92
CA PHE A 35 -5.29 17.20 -6.04
C PHE A 35 -3.94 16.65 -5.58
N THR A 36 -3.29 15.87 -6.45
CA THR A 36 -1.88 15.49 -6.30
C THR A 36 -1.07 16.17 -7.38
N LEU A 37 0.07 16.77 -7.02
CA LEU A 37 0.97 17.41 -7.97
C LEU A 37 1.92 16.37 -8.58
N GLY A 38 1.57 15.93 -9.78
CA GLY A 38 2.04 14.72 -10.43
C GLY A 38 1.49 13.44 -9.78
N PRO A 39 1.66 12.28 -10.42
CA PRO A 39 1.19 11.02 -9.85
C PRO A 39 1.87 10.78 -8.50
N ILE A 40 1.08 10.45 -7.47
CA ILE A 40 1.60 10.19 -6.12
C ILE A 40 2.61 9.04 -6.13
N ILE A 41 2.33 8.01 -6.95
CA ILE A 41 3.18 6.85 -7.24
C ILE A 41 2.94 6.36 -8.67
N HIS A 42 3.88 5.56 -9.19
CA HIS A 42 3.73 4.86 -10.46
C HIS A 42 3.11 3.45 -10.23
N ASN A 43 1.81 3.42 -9.96
CA ASN A 43 1.02 2.18 -9.87
C ASN A 43 -0.42 2.44 -10.37
N PRO A 44 -0.84 1.85 -11.50
CA PRO A 44 -2.12 2.19 -12.11
C PRO A 44 -3.32 1.82 -11.23
N GLN A 45 -3.25 0.71 -10.49
CA GLN A 45 -4.35 0.28 -9.63
C GLN A 45 -4.58 1.23 -8.44
N VAL A 46 -3.50 1.77 -7.87
CA VAL A 46 -3.60 2.78 -6.79
C VAL A 46 -4.09 4.12 -7.34
N LEU A 47 -3.61 4.54 -8.52
CA LEU A 47 -4.08 5.79 -9.15
C LEU A 47 -5.58 5.73 -9.47
N HIS A 48 -6.05 4.63 -10.05
CA HIS A 48 -7.48 4.39 -10.31
C HIS A 48 -8.32 4.43 -9.02
N LEU A 49 -7.80 3.84 -7.95
CA LEU A 49 -8.47 3.85 -6.64
C LEU A 49 -8.57 5.27 -6.06
N LEU A 50 -7.52 6.07 -6.20
CA LEU A 50 -7.52 7.46 -5.75
C LEU A 50 -8.50 8.32 -6.56
N GLU A 51 -8.55 8.11 -7.87
CA GLU A 51 -9.51 8.78 -8.76
C GLU A 51 -10.95 8.48 -8.37
N LYS A 52 -11.27 7.20 -8.07
CA LYS A 52 -12.58 6.81 -7.54
C LYS A 52 -12.94 7.48 -6.21
N GLN A 53 -11.94 7.91 -5.43
CA GLN A 53 -12.13 8.68 -4.20
C GLN A 53 -12.13 10.19 -4.43
N GLY A 54 -12.21 10.65 -5.69
CA GLY A 54 -12.28 12.06 -6.04
C GLY A 54 -10.92 12.75 -6.07
N VAL A 55 -9.80 12.02 -5.96
CA VAL A 55 -8.46 12.60 -6.03
C VAL A 55 -8.03 12.73 -7.50
N ARG A 56 -7.69 13.95 -7.92
CA ARG A 56 -7.23 14.22 -9.29
C ARG A 56 -5.72 14.46 -9.33
N THR A 57 -5.09 14.08 -10.44
CA THR A 57 -3.67 14.38 -10.68
C THR A 57 -3.56 15.61 -11.57
N ILE A 58 -2.64 16.52 -11.23
CA ILE A 58 -2.33 17.74 -12.00
C ILE A 58 -0.83 17.83 -12.24
N ASP A 59 -0.41 18.51 -13.29
CA ASP A 59 1.02 18.62 -13.63
C ASP A 59 1.64 19.93 -13.15
N ALA A 60 0.83 20.97 -12.97
CA ALA A 60 1.28 22.31 -12.63
C ALA A 60 0.47 22.92 -11.48
N PRO A 61 1.09 23.68 -10.56
CA PRO A 61 0.39 24.28 -9.42
C PRO A 61 -0.70 25.27 -9.85
N GLU A 62 -0.63 25.84 -11.05
CA GLU A 62 -1.61 26.76 -11.60
C GLU A 62 -2.96 26.07 -11.95
N GLN A 63 -2.99 24.74 -12.05
CA GLN A 63 -4.20 23.97 -12.37
C GLN A 63 -5.12 23.77 -11.15
N VAL A 64 -4.73 24.20 -9.95
CA VAL A 64 -5.49 23.99 -8.72
C VAL A 64 -6.51 25.11 -8.51
N PRO A 65 -7.81 24.82 -8.37
CA PRO A 65 -8.81 25.80 -7.99
C PRO A 65 -8.64 26.29 -6.54
N PRO A 66 -8.93 27.57 -6.23
CA PRO A 66 -9.03 28.06 -4.85
C PRO A 66 -9.97 27.20 -3.98
N GLY A 67 -9.65 27.06 -2.70
CA GLY A 67 -10.40 26.24 -1.73
C GLY A 67 -10.10 24.74 -1.79
N SER A 68 -9.23 24.32 -2.71
CA SER A 68 -8.83 22.92 -2.88
C SER A 68 -7.66 22.52 -1.96
N ILE A 69 -7.45 21.21 -1.84
CA ILE A 69 -6.31 20.61 -1.14
C ILE A 69 -5.31 20.09 -2.17
N VAL A 70 -4.03 20.44 -2.00
CA VAL A 70 -2.94 20.00 -2.89
C VAL A 70 -1.95 19.16 -2.11
N ILE A 71 -1.70 17.96 -2.60
CA ILE A 71 -0.77 17.02 -2.00
C ILE A 71 0.52 16.96 -2.83
N ILE A 72 1.64 17.30 -2.20
CA ILE A 72 2.98 17.20 -2.79
C ILE A 72 3.42 15.74 -2.74
N ARG A 73 3.85 15.17 -3.87
CA ARG A 73 4.25 13.76 -3.99
C ARG A 73 5.53 13.39 -3.21
N ALA A 74 5.80 12.09 -3.07
CA ALA A 74 6.90 11.55 -2.26
C ALA A 74 8.31 12.05 -2.61
N HIS A 75 8.55 12.38 -3.88
CA HIS A 75 9.84 12.93 -4.35
C HIS A 75 10.01 14.43 -4.05
N GLY A 76 8.97 15.07 -3.52
CA GLY A 76 8.91 16.51 -3.30
C GLY A 76 8.74 17.31 -4.58
N VAL A 77 8.85 18.63 -4.43
CA VAL A 77 8.81 19.61 -5.50
C VAL A 77 9.88 20.68 -5.26
N PRO A 78 10.31 21.39 -6.32
CA PRO A 78 11.17 22.56 -6.16
C PRO A 78 10.55 23.61 -5.22
N LEU A 79 11.40 24.35 -4.49
CA LEU A 79 10.98 25.37 -3.54
C LEU A 79 10.12 26.46 -4.20
N GLY A 80 10.43 26.85 -5.44
CA GLY A 80 9.62 27.80 -6.19
C GLY A 80 8.18 27.33 -6.42
N VAL A 81 7.98 26.03 -6.69
CA VAL A 81 6.64 25.43 -6.84
C VAL A 81 5.89 25.45 -5.51
N LYS A 82 6.58 25.13 -4.40
CA LYS A 82 5.99 25.19 -3.05
C LYS A 82 5.60 26.62 -2.67
N ASN A 83 6.42 27.61 -3.04
CA ASN A 83 6.13 29.03 -2.80
C ASN A 83 4.92 29.49 -3.62
N LYS A 84 4.82 29.11 -4.91
CA LYS A 84 3.65 29.39 -5.75
C LYS A 84 2.36 28.85 -5.14
N LEU A 85 2.35 27.59 -4.68
CA LEU A 85 1.20 27.02 -3.99
C LEU A 85 0.86 27.78 -2.71
N SER A 86 1.86 28.25 -1.97
CA SER A 86 1.65 28.98 -0.71
C SER A 86 1.04 30.38 -0.92
N GLN A 87 1.13 30.92 -2.14
CA GLN A 87 0.50 32.19 -2.53
C GLN A 87 -0.94 32.01 -3.02
N GLN A 88 -1.38 30.76 -3.27
CA GLN A 88 -2.74 30.44 -3.65
C GLN A 88 -3.63 30.19 -2.42
N LYS A 89 -4.95 30.34 -2.56
CA LYS A 89 -5.93 30.00 -1.52
C LYS A 89 -6.16 28.48 -1.46
N VAL A 90 -5.12 27.69 -1.20
CA VAL A 90 -5.16 26.22 -1.19
C VAL A 90 -4.54 25.67 0.09
N VAL A 91 -4.97 24.49 0.52
CA VAL A 91 -4.35 23.78 1.65
C VAL A 91 -3.26 22.86 1.11
N ILE A 92 -2.02 23.05 1.55
CA ILE A 92 -0.88 22.24 1.11
C ILE A 92 -0.64 21.11 2.11
N ILE A 93 -0.63 19.88 1.61
CA ILE A 93 -0.25 18.69 2.38
C ILE A 93 1.04 18.11 1.80
N ASP A 94 2.11 18.10 2.60
CA ASP A 94 3.43 17.68 2.14
C ASP A 94 3.66 16.16 2.35
N ALA A 95 3.47 15.39 1.28
CA ALA A 95 3.69 13.95 1.27
C ALA A 95 5.15 13.57 0.94
N THR A 96 6.07 14.54 0.84
CA THR A 96 7.50 14.29 0.58
C THR A 96 8.07 13.27 1.56
N CYS A 97 8.88 12.34 1.06
CA CYS A 97 9.55 11.33 1.85
C CYS A 97 10.41 12.01 2.94
N PRO A 98 10.31 11.59 4.22
CA PRO A 98 11.11 12.18 5.30
C PRO A 98 12.63 12.14 5.04
N ARG A 99 13.11 11.15 4.26
CA ARG A 99 14.52 11.09 3.85
C ARG A 99 14.89 12.23 2.90
N VAL A 100 14.03 12.55 1.94
CA VAL A 100 14.22 13.67 1.01
C VAL A 100 14.12 15.01 1.74
N LEU A 101 13.14 15.17 2.63
CA LEU A 101 13.01 16.36 3.48
C LEU A 101 14.28 16.61 4.31
N LYS A 102 14.87 15.54 4.87
CA LYS A 102 16.14 15.63 5.60
C LYS A 102 17.28 16.18 4.73
N VAL A 103 17.40 15.74 3.47
CA VAL A 103 18.41 16.27 2.54
C VAL A 103 18.16 17.75 2.25
N GLN A 104 16.91 18.14 1.98
CA GLN A 104 16.53 19.54 1.73
C GLN A 104 16.88 20.44 2.93
N GLN A 105 16.59 19.98 4.15
CA GLN A 105 16.93 20.71 5.38
C GLN A 105 18.44 20.81 5.61
N LEU A 106 19.20 19.72 5.37
CA LEU A 106 20.66 19.73 5.44
C LEU A 106 21.25 20.75 4.47
N ILE A 107 20.83 20.73 3.21
CA ILE A 107 21.27 21.70 2.19
C ILE A 107 20.99 23.13 2.68
N LYS A 108 19.75 23.42 3.10
CA LYS A 108 19.36 24.76 3.58
C LYS A 108 20.23 25.23 4.75
N GLN A 109 20.42 24.37 5.75
CA GLN A 109 21.20 24.69 6.96
C GLN A 109 22.68 24.96 6.65
N TYR A 110 23.29 24.16 5.78
CA TYR A 110 24.69 24.31 5.44
C TYR A 110 24.95 25.47 4.47
N CYS A 111 24.00 25.78 3.56
CA CYS A 111 24.06 27.02 2.78
C CYS A 111 24.08 28.26 3.69
N GLN A 112 23.27 28.29 4.75
CA GLN A 112 23.28 29.38 5.74
C GLN A 112 24.60 29.50 6.51
N ARG A 113 25.39 28.42 6.56
CA ARG A 113 26.72 28.38 7.18
C ARG A 113 27.85 28.64 6.17
N GLY A 114 27.53 29.08 4.95
CA GLY A 114 28.51 29.39 3.91
C GLY A 114 29.11 28.17 3.19
N TYR A 115 28.51 26.98 3.32
CA TYR A 115 28.94 25.81 2.54
C TYR A 115 28.31 25.81 1.16
N GLN A 116 29.14 25.49 0.17
CA GLN A 116 28.73 25.27 -1.21
C GLN A 116 28.25 23.81 -1.39
N PRO A 117 26.97 23.55 -1.70
CA PRO A 117 26.47 22.19 -1.84
C PRO A 117 26.94 21.55 -3.15
N ILE A 118 27.33 20.28 -3.04
CA ILE A 118 27.60 19.35 -4.13
C ILE A 118 26.64 18.17 -3.97
N ILE A 119 25.78 17.98 -4.95
CA ILE A 119 24.79 16.90 -4.99
C ILE A 119 25.29 15.84 -5.96
N VAL A 120 25.55 14.64 -5.46
CA VAL A 120 25.88 13.48 -6.28
C VAL A 120 24.59 12.84 -6.77
N GLY A 121 24.33 12.93 -8.07
CA GLY A 121 23.08 12.45 -8.66
C GLY A 121 22.89 12.92 -10.10
N GLU A 122 21.76 12.56 -10.68
CA GLU A 122 21.41 12.90 -12.06
C GLU A 122 20.78 14.30 -12.12
N ARG A 123 21.42 15.23 -12.85
CA ARG A 123 20.98 16.64 -12.95
C ARG A 123 19.52 16.81 -13.34
N GLU A 124 19.04 15.97 -14.25
CA GLU A 124 17.68 16.07 -14.77
C GLU A 124 16.62 15.39 -13.90
N HIS A 125 17.03 14.63 -12.86
CA HIS A 125 16.12 13.89 -12.02
C HIS A 125 15.26 14.82 -11.14
N PRO A 126 13.92 14.57 -11.01
CA PRO A 126 13.02 15.44 -10.25
C PRO A 126 13.46 15.70 -8.80
N GLU A 127 13.99 14.68 -8.13
CA GLU A 127 14.52 14.82 -6.76
C GLU A 127 15.70 15.80 -6.73
N VAL A 128 16.65 15.69 -7.65
CA VAL A 128 17.86 16.55 -7.70
C VAL A 128 17.49 17.99 -8.03
N LYS A 129 16.59 18.21 -9.00
CA LYS A 129 16.00 19.54 -9.26
C LYS A 129 15.34 20.12 -8.01
N GLY A 130 14.62 19.28 -7.27
CA GLY A 130 14.10 19.59 -5.95
C GLY A 130 15.21 20.06 -5.00
N LEU A 131 16.22 19.24 -4.74
CA LEU A 131 17.33 19.54 -3.84
C LEU A 131 18.09 20.83 -4.21
N CYS A 132 18.41 21.04 -5.48
CA CYS A 132 19.08 22.24 -5.99
C CYS A 132 18.31 23.53 -5.64
N SER A 133 16.98 23.49 -5.71
CA SER A 133 16.15 24.67 -5.38
C SER A 133 16.23 25.08 -3.90
N TYR A 134 16.48 24.14 -2.98
CA TYR A 134 16.70 24.43 -1.56
C TYR A 134 18.11 24.98 -1.27
N ALA A 135 19.03 24.86 -2.23
CA ALA A 135 20.32 25.54 -2.24
C ALA A 135 20.27 26.93 -2.90
N GLN A 136 19.06 27.51 -3.08
CA GLN A 136 18.88 28.74 -3.86
C GLN A 136 19.45 28.63 -5.29
N ASN A 137 19.38 27.44 -5.88
CA ASN A 137 19.96 27.11 -7.20
C ASN A 137 21.49 27.28 -7.30
N LYS A 138 22.20 27.34 -6.16
CA LYS A 138 23.67 27.44 -6.13
C LYS A 138 24.35 26.07 -6.11
N ALA A 139 23.63 24.97 -5.85
CA ALA A 139 24.22 23.64 -5.75
C ALA A 139 24.89 23.19 -7.06
N TRP A 140 26.04 22.53 -6.95
CA TRP A 140 26.67 21.84 -8.07
C TRP A 140 26.21 20.40 -8.11
N THR A 141 25.87 19.89 -9.29
CA THR A 141 25.46 18.49 -9.46
C THR A 141 26.55 17.73 -10.21
N ILE A 142 26.91 16.55 -9.72
CA ILE A 142 27.90 15.68 -10.36
C ILE A 142 27.40 14.24 -10.45
N GLY A 143 27.79 13.54 -11.52
CA GLY A 143 27.52 12.11 -11.71
C GLY A 143 28.79 11.27 -11.85
N SER A 144 29.93 11.89 -12.12
CA SER A 144 31.18 11.23 -12.50
C SER A 144 32.42 11.86 -11.87
N GLU A 145 33.58 11.21 -12.03
CA GLU A 145 34.87 11.75 -11.59
C GLU A 145 35.32 12.93 -12.46
N GLU A 146 34.98 12.89 -13.75
CA GLU A 146 35.24 13.94 -14.72
C GLU A 146 34.54 15.25 -14.33
N ASP A 147 33.33 15.15 -13.76
CA ASP A 147 32.58 16.32 -13.28
C ASP A 147 33.30 17.01 -12.13
N ILE A 148 33.98 16.26 -11.25
CA ILE A 148 34.75 16.82 -10.12
C ILE A 148 35.84 17.75 -10.63
N LYS A 149 36.50 17.38 -11.74
CA LYS A 149 37.57 18.20 -12.33
C LYS A 149 37.07 19.59 -12.75
N LYS A 150 35.83 19.67 -13.22
CA LYS A 150 35.17 20.88 -13.71
C LYS A 150 34.57 21.76 -12.60
N LEU A 151 34.54 21.30 -11.34
CA LEU A 151 33.94 22.05 -10.24
C LEU A 151 34.75 23.31 -9.89
N PRO A 152 34.12 24.46 -9.63
CA PRO A 152 34.82 25.66 -9.17
C PRO A 152 35.54 25.46 -7.82
N GLN A 153 36.43 26.41 -7.48
CA GLN A 153 37.05 26.46 -6.16
C GLN A 153 36.04 26.93 -5.10
N ALA A 154 36.18 26.41 -3.88
CA ALA A 154 35.39 26.80 -2.72
C ALA A 154 36.19 26.49 -1.44
N GLN A 155 35.97 27.25 -0.38
CA GLN A 155 36.61 26.97 0.91
C GLN A 155 35.88 25.87 1.69
N LYS A 156 34.55 25.87 1.63
CA LYS A 156 33.68 24.97 2.38
C LYS A 156 32.67 24.31 1.45
N VAL A 157 32.61 22.98 1.44
CA VAL A 157 31.66 22.22 0.61
C VAL A 157 30.85 21.21 1.41
N LEU A 158 29.56 21.10 1.09
CA LEU A 158 28.66 20.08 1.62
C LEU A 158 28.43 19.04 0.52
N VAL A 159 28.72 17.77 0.77
CA VAL A 159 28.47 16.67 -0.18
C VAL A 159 27.27 15.84 0.31
N VAL A 160 26.24 15.76 -0.51
CA VAL A 160 25.05 14.92 -0.31
C VAL A 160 24.76 14.12 -1.58
N ALA A 161 23.92 13.09 -1.48
CA ALA A 161 23.51 12.24 -2.59
C ALA A 161 22.00 12.35 -2.86
N GLN A 162 21.62 12.15 -4.12
CA GLN A 162 20.28 11.70 -4.48
C GLN A 162 19.97 10.38 -3.74
N THR A 163 18.76 10.25 -3.18
CA THR A 163 18.40 9.11 -2.33
C THR A 163 18.44 7.77 -3.07
N THR A 164 18.30 7.75 -4.39
CA THR A 164 18.39 6.54 -5.21
C THR A 164 19.78 6.30 -5.83
N GLN A 165 20.79 7.09 -5.47
CA GLN A 165 22.13 6.96 -6.04
C GLN A 165 22.85 5.68 -5.60
N ASN A 166 23.81 5.22 -6.39
CA ASN A 166 24.68 4.11 -6.03
C ASN A 166 25.60 4.52 -4.85
N GLU A 167 25.50 3.79 -3.72
CA GLU A 167 26.26 4.10 -2.51
C GLU A 167 27.79 3.98 -2.70
N ARG A 168 28.25 3.01 -3.51
CA ARG A 168 29.69 2.83 -3.77
C ARG A 168 30.25 3.99 -4.59
N LEU A 169 29.51 4.40 -5.63
CA LEU A 169 29.86 5.58 -6.44
C LEU A 169 29.90 6.83 -5.56
N PHE A 170 28.87 7.05 -4.72
CA PHE A 170 28.85 8.18 -3.79
C PHE A 170 30.08 8.22 -2.89
N LYS A 171 30.43 7.09 -2.25
CA LYS A 171 31.61 7.00 -1.38
C LYS A 171 32.89 7.35 -2.15
N ARG A 172 33.07 6.80 -3.36
CA ARG A 172 34.22 7.07 -4.22
C ARG A 172 34.35 8.56 -4.58
N LEU A 173 33.26 9.18 -5.05
CA LEU A 173 33.26 10.60 -5.40
C LEU A 173 33.46 11.50 -4.17
N ALA A 174 32.87 11.14 -3.02
CA ALA A 174 33.05 11.89 -1.78
C ALA A 174 34.52 11.90 -1.31
N GLU A 175 35.24 10.78 -1.43
CA GLU A 175 36.67 10.71 -1.12
C GLU A 175 37.52 11.58 -2.05
N LEU A 176 37.18 11.63 -3.34
CA LEU A 176 37.86 12.53 -4.28
C LEU A 176 37.60 14.02 -3.96
N ILE A 177 36.37 14.37 -3.57
CA ILE A 177 36.03 15.74 -3.17
C ILE A 177 36.78 16.14 -1.89
N LYS A 178 36.88 15.24 -0.90
CA LYS A 178 37.65 15.47 0.34
C LYS A 178 39.11 15.84 0.09
N LYS A 179 39.71 15.28 -0.97
CA LYS A 179 41.10 15.59 -1.35
C LYS A 179 41.24 16.94 -2.07
N ARG A 180 40.16 17.45 -2.67
CA ARG A 180 40.17 18.68 -3.49
C ARG A 180 39.91 19.95 -2.69
N TYR A 181 39.06 19.88 -1.66
CA TYR A 181 38.58 21.06 -0.94
C TYR A 181 39.08 21.10 0.52
N PRO A 182 39.38 22.28 1.09
CA PRO A 182 39.91 22.39 2.44
C PRO A 182 38.95 21.90 3.53
N GLU A 183 37.68 22.31 3.46
CA GLU A 183 36.66 21.94 4.45
C GLU A 183 35.49 21.22 3.79
N VAL A 184 35.35 19.91 4.06
CA VAL A 184 34.31 19.07 3.46
C VAL A 184 33.44 18.44 4.53
N LYS A 185 32.12 18.62 4.41
CA LYS A 185 31.12 17.87 5.19
C LYS A 185 30.39 16.92 4.26
N VAL A 186 30.47 15.63 4.57
CA VAL A 186 29.84 14.58 3.77
C VAL A 186 28.70 13.95 4.57
N PHE A 187 27.52 13.92 3.99
CA PHE A 187 26.39 13.15 4.51
C PHE A 187 25.94 12.14 3.45
N ASN A 188 26.09 10.85 3.79
CA ASN A 188 25.52 9.80 2.95
C ASN A 188 24.00 9.80 3.10
N THR A 189 23.32 10.36 2.10
CA THR A 189 21.86 10.47 2.05
C THR A 189 21.21 9.42 1.14
N VAL A 190 21.98 8.43 0.68
CA VAL A 190 21.47 7.31 -0.11
C VAL A 190 20.50 6.46 0.73
N CYS A 191 19.40 6.04 0.11
CA CYS A 191 18.38 5.17 0.65
C CYS A 191 18.46 3.80 -0.02
N ASN A 192 18.96 2.79 0.71
CA ASN A 192 19.18 1.44 0.18
C ASN A 192 17.91 0.61 -0.02
N SER A 193 16.72 1.22 0.09
CA SER A 193 15.42 0.56 -0.07
C SER A 193 15.31 -0.24 -1.39
N THR A 194 15.78 0.33 -2.50
CA THR A 194 15.80 -0.36 -3.80
C THR A 194 16.82 -1.51 -3.82
N HIS A 195 18.03 -1.26 -3.33
CA HIS A 195 19.11 -2.25 -3.28
C HIS A 195 18.74 -3.46 -2.39
N GLU A 196 18.20 -3.21 -1.19
CA GLU A 196 17.75 -4.26 -0.27
C GLU A 196 16.72 -5.20 -0.91
N ARG A 197 15.79 -4.68 -1.73
CA ARG A 197 14.83 -5.52 -2.47
C ARG A 197 15.51 -6.37 -3.54
N GLN A 198 16.48 -5.78 -4.26
CA GLN A 198 17.24 -6.49 -5.28
C GLN A 198 18.08 -7.61 -4.69
N GLU A 199 18.76 -7.38 -3.58
CA GLU A 199 19.49 -8.42 -2.84
C GLU A 199 18.55 -9.49 -2.32
N GLU A 200 17.38 -9.13 -1.79
CA GLU A 200 16.41 -10.11 -1.32
C GLU A 200 15.91 -11.04 -2.44
N VAL A 201 15.75 -10.54 -3.67
CA VAL A 201 15.43 -11.40 -4.83
C VAL A 201 16.59 -12.36 -5.15
N ARG A 202 17.85 -11.89 -5.11
CA ARG A 202 19.02 -12.75 -5.32
C ARG A 202 19.16 -13.83 -4.24
N ASP A 203 18.90 -13.47 -2.98
CA ASP A 203 18.93 -14.44 -1.88
C ASP A 203 17.74 -15.41 -1.92
N MET A 204 16.59 -14.95 -2.40
CA MET A 204 15.42 -15.78 -2.63
C MET A 204 15.69 -16.83 -3.72
N ALA A 205 16.48 -16.50 -4.75
CA ALA A 205 16.83 -17.43 -5.82
C ALA A 205 17.52 -18.71 -5.33
N LYS A 206 18.17 -18.67 -4.17
CA LYS A 206 18.79 -19.85 -3.55
C LYS A 206 17.78 -20.82 -2.93
N LYS A 207 16.49 -20.46 -2.87
CA LYS A 207 15.45 -21.15 -2.08
C LYS A 207 14.19 -21.52 -2.87
N VAL A 208 14.00 -20.94 -4.06
CA VAL A 208 12.76 -21.07 -4.85
C VAL A 208 13.06 -21.47 -6.28
N GLU A 209 12.11 -22.14 -6.94
CA GLU A 209 12.23 -22.55 -8.35
C GLU A 209 11.62 -21.53 -9.32
N ALA A 210 10.69 -20.72 -8.81
CA ALA A 210 10.05 -19.63 -9.53
C ALA A 210 9.86 -18.41 -8.63
N VAL A 211 9.80 -17.22 -9.22
CA VAL A 211 9.49 -15.97 -8.52
C VAL A 211 8.40 -15.19 -9.23
N VAL A 212 7.42 -14.74 -8.46
CA VAL A 212 6.37 -13.83 -8.91
C VAL A 212 6.72 -12.42 -8.42
N VAL A 213 6.93 -11.51 -9.36
CA VAL A 213 7.25 -10.10 -9.13
C VAL A 213 5.99 -9.27 -9.40
N VAL A 214 5.38 -8.75 -8.33
CA VAL A 214 4.11 -8.03 -8.40
C VAL A 214 4.34 -6.52 -8.54
N GLY A 215 3.79 -5.92 -9.59
CA GLY A 215 3.73 -4.47 -9.75
C GLY A 215 3.66 -4.02 -11.21
N GLY A 216 3.44 -2.72 -11.42
CA GLY A 216 3.22 -2.17 -12.75
C GLY A 216 4.36 -2.46 -13.74
N LYS A 217 4.02 -2.84 -14.98
CA LYS A 217 4.97 -3.14 -16.06
C LYS A 217 5.82 -1.93 -16.45
N MET A 218 5.28 -0.73 -16.28
CA MET A 218 6.00 0.54 -16.51
C MET A 218 6.89 0.95 -15.33
N SER A 219 6.85 0.26 -14.19
CA SER A 219 7.68 0.59 -13.03
C SER A 219 9.11 0.07 -13.23
N GLY A 220 10.06 0.97 -13.46
CA GLY A 220 11.47 0.62 -13.64
C GLY A 220 12.05 -0.20 -12.47
N ASN A 221 11.68 0.12 -11.23
CA ASN A 221 12.07 -0.67 -10.06
C ASN A 221 11.52 -2.11 -10.13
N THR A 222 10.27 -2.28 -10.53
CA THR A 222 9.63 -3.60 -10.59
C THR A 222 10.22 -4.43 -11.72
N ARG A 223 10.41 -3.84 -12.91
CA ARG A 223 11.11 -4.45 -14.04
C ARG A 223 12.51 -4.93 -13.65
N ARG A 224 13.26 -4.13 -12.89
CA ARG A 224 14.60 -4.53 -12.43
C ARG A 224 14.57 -5.74 -11.51
N LEU A 225 13.57 -5.85 -10.62
CA LEU A 225 13.41 -7.05 -9.79
C LEU A 225 13.11 -8.30 -10.63
N ALA A 226 12.26 -8.18 -11.66
CA ALA A 226 11.98 -9.28 -12.59
C ALA A 226 13.23 -9.67 -13.39
N GLN A 227 14.00 -8.69 -13.88
CA GLN A 227 15.25 -8.95 -14.56
C GLN A 227 16.26 -9.69 -13.66
N ILE A 228 16.38 -9.30 -12.39
CA ILE A 228 17.27 -9.96 -11.43
C ILE A 228 16.83 -11.40 -11.15
N GLY A 229 15.51 -11.66 -11.09
CA GLY A 229 15.00 -13.04 -11.00
C GLY A 229 15.45 -13.90 -12.17
N ASN A 230 15.33 -13.38 -13.40
CA ASN A 230 15.79 -14.05 -14.61
C ASN A 230 17.32 -14.23 -14.63
N GLU A 231 18.09 -13.18 -14.30
CA GLU A 231 19.56 -13.22 -14.20
C GLU A 231 20.02 -14.27 -13.16
N ALA A 232 19.24 -14.51 -12.12
CA ALA A 232 19.50 -15.51 -11.09
C ALA A 232 19.02 -16.93 -11.48
N GLY A 233 18.54 -17.14 -12.71
CA GLY A 233 18.12 -18.45 -13.22
C GLY A 233 16.73 -18.91 -12.76
N LEU A 234 15.91 -18.02 -12.20
CA LEU A 234 14.55 -18.35 -11.77
C LEU A 234 13.53 -18.23 -12.91
N ASN A 235 12.52 -19.09 -12.89
CA ASN A 235 11.30 -18.88 -13.66
C ASN A 235 10.57 -17.64 -13.13
N THR A 236 10.69 -16.51 -13.83
CA THR A 236 10.24 -15.21 -13.31
C THR A 236 8.98 -14.73 -13.99
N TYR A 237 7.97 -14.44 -13.17
CA TYR A 237 6.66 -13.95 -13.57
C TYR A 237 6.48 -12.50 -13.14
N HIS A 238 6.55 -11.55 -14.08
CA HIS A 238 6.20 -10.15 -13.80
C HIS A 238 4.72 -9.92 -14.10
N ILE A 239 3.92 -9.75 -13.04
CA ILE A 239 2.47 -9.56 -13.12
C ILE A 239 2.04 -8.25 -12.46
N GLU A 240 0.96 -7.66 -12.95
CA GLU A 240 0.28 -6.52 -12.33
C GLU A 240 -0.88 -6.97 -11.44
N THR A 241 -1.61 -8.03 -11.81
CA THR A 241 -2.73 -8.58 -11.02
C THR A 241 -2.66 -10.09 -10.88
N GLU A 242 -3.45 -10.65 -9.95
CA GLU A 242 -3.53 -12.10 -9.76
C GLU A 242 -4.09 -12.86 -10.97
N ASP A 243 -4.80 -12.19 -11.86
CA ASP A 243 -5.45 -12.80 -13.02
C ASP A 243 -4.46 -13.19 -14.12
N GLU A 244 -3.26 -12.59 -14.12
CA GLU A 244 -2.17 -12.92 -15.04
C GLU A 244 -1.42 -14.22 -14.66
N LEU A 245 -1.75 -14.83 -13.52
CA LEU A 245 -1.16 -16.11 -13.12
C LEU A 245 -1.78 -17.28 -13.88
N ASN A 246 -0.98 -17.94 -14.72
CA ASN A 246 -1.35 -19.19 -15.38
C ASN A 246 -1.25 -20.39 -14.41
N PRO A 247 -2.37 -21.05 -14.03
CA PRO A 247 -2.34 -22.18 -13.09
C PRO A 247 -1.50 -23.37 -13.56
N GLU A 248 -1.49 -23.66 -14.86
CA GLU A 248 -0.79 -24.82 -15.43
C GLU A 248 0.73 -24.65 -15.36
N GLU A 249 1.22 -23.42 -15.48
CA GLU A 249 2.64 -23.14 -15.31
C GLU A 249 3.05 -23.13 -13.84
N ILE A 250 2.26 -22.47 -13.00
CA ILE A 250 2.54 -22.32 -11.56
C ILE A 250 2.59 -23.67 -10.84
N THR A 251 1.74 -24.62 -11.24
CA THR A 251 1.67 -25.97 -10.62
C THR A 251 2.91 -26.84 -10.86
N LYS A 252 3.80 -26.46 -11.80
CA LYS A 252 5.05 -27.18 -12.08
C LYS A 252 6.10 -26.99 -10.98
N PHE A 253 6.00 -25.93 -10.18
CA PHE A 253 6.99 -25.59 -9.16
C PHE A 253 6.55 -26.06 -7.76
N LYS A 254 7.48 -26.47 -6.91
CA LYS A 254 7.29 -26.83 -5.49
C LYS A 254 7.60 -25.68 -4.54
N THR A 255 8.38 -24.69 -4.97
CA THR A 255 8.72 -23.51 -4.17
C THR A 255 8.61 -22.24 -5.01
N ILE A 256 7.77 -21.31 -4.56
CA ILE A 256 7.54 -20.04 -5.26
C ILE A 256 7.87 -18.88 -4.34
N GLY A 257 8.71 -17.98 -4.83
CA GLY A 257 8.96 -16.68 -4.24
C GLY A 257 7.91 -15.67 -4.68
N VAL A 258 7.49 -14.77 -3.79
CA VAL A 258 6.67 -13.61 -4.11
C VAL A 258 7.42 -12.37 -3.64
N THR A 259 7.64 -11.43 -4.55
CA THR A 259 8.19 -10.11 -4.25
C THR A 259 7.35 -9.05 -4.94
N ALA A 260 7.61 -7.78 -4.65
CA ALA A 260 6.86 -6.71 -5.25
C ALA A 260 7.65 -5.40 -5.29
N GLY A 261 7.33 -4.58 -6.29
CA GLY A 261 7.92 -3.25 -6.46
C GLY A 261 7.63 -2.31 -5.29
N ALA A 262 8.47 -1.29 -5.13
CA ALA A 262 8.32 -0.28 -4.09
C ALA A 262 7.05 0.58 -4.21
N SER A 263 6.33 0.50 -5.34
CA SER A 263 5.04 1.13 -5.61
C SER A 263 3.87 0.14 -5.61
N THR A 264 4.06 -1.10 -5.16
CA THR A 264 2.99 -2.11 -5.11
C THR A 264 2.37 -2.17 -3.70
N PRO A 265 1.04 -1.99 -3.57
CA PRO A 265 0.39 -2.04 -2.27
C PRO A 265 0.25 -3.47 -1.74
N TYR A 266 0.23 -3.62 -0.42
CA TYR A 266 0.16 -4.94 0.24
C TYR A 266 -1.11 -5.73 -0.10
N TRP A 267 -2.24 -5.05 -0.32
CA TRP A 267 -3.48 -5.74 -0.71
C TRP A 267 -3.32 -6.46 -2.06
N LEU A 268 -2.56 -5.90 -3.01
CA LEU A 268 -2.33 -6.52 -4.32
C LEU A 268 -1.41 -7.75 -4.20
N ILE A 269 -0.37 -7.64 -3.36
CA ILE A 269 0.51 -8.77 -3.03
C ILE A 269 -0.29 -9.90 -2.39
N ARG A 270 -1.18 -9.58 -1.43
CA ARG A 270 -2.04 -10.59 -0.80
C ARG A 270 -2.97 -11.28 -1.79
N ARG A 271 -3.53 -10.58 -2.77
CA ARG A 271 -4.35 -11.18 -3.82
C ARG A 271 -3.58 -12.22 -4.62
N VAL A 272 -2.37 -11.89 -5.01
CA VAL A 272 -1.46 -12.81 -5.71
C VAL A 272 -1.16 -14.03 -4.85
N ILE A 273 -0.84 -13.84 -3.56
CA ILE A 273 -0.62 -14.96 -2.63
C ILE A 273 -1.86 -15.84 -2.52
N PHE A 274 -3.04 -15.26 -2.31
CA PHE A 274 -4.29 -16.03 -2.23
C PHE A 274 -4.60 -16.78 -3.52
N ARG A 275 -4.29 -16.18 -4.68
CA ARG A 275 -4.47 -16.85 -5.97
C ARG A 275 -3.51 -18.01 -6.14
N LEU A 276 -2.25 -17.84 -5.75
CA LEU A 276 -1.28 -18.93 -5.71
C LEU A 276 -1.83 -20.04 -4.80
N GLU A 277 -2.15 -19.75 -3.53
CA GLU A 277 -2.74 -20.71 -2.60
C GLU A 277 -3.98 -21.43 -3.16
N ASP A 278 -4.87 -20.73 -3.84
CA ASP A 278 -6.06 -21.31 -4.49
C ASP A 278 -5.68 -22.28 -5.62
N ILE A 279 -4.74 -21.90 -6.49
CA ILE A 279 -4.17 -22.80 -7.52
C ILE A 279 -3.61 -24.06 -6.86
N LEU A 280 -2.92 -23.92 -5.74
CA LEU A 280 -2.29 -25.05 -5.02
C LEU A 280 -3.32 -25.95 -4.36
N SER A 281 -4.40 -25.37 -3.82
CA SER A 281 -5.46 -26.11 -3.14
C SER A 281 -6.21 -27.11 -4.04
N ARG A 282 -6.10 -26.95 -5.37
CA ARG A 282 -6.69 -27.88 -6.34
C ARG A 282 -6.05 -29.27 -6.32
N ASN A 283 -4.82 -29.42 -5.81
CA ASN A 283 -4.13 -30.71 -5.67
C ASN A 283 -4.30 -31.39 -4.30
N ILE A 284 -5.19 -30.87 -3.45
CA ILE A 284 -5.47 -31.46 -2.13
C ILE A 284 -6.33 -32.73 -2.30
N PRO A 285 -6.06 -33.83 -1.55
CA PRO A 285 -6.89 -35.04 -1.54
C PRO A 285 -8.36 -34.74 -1.24
N LEU A 286 -9.28 -35.53 -1.79
CA LEU A 286 -10.72 -35.28 -1.68
C LEU A 286 -11.21 -35.15 -0.22
N TRP A 287 -10.65 -35.96 0.69
CA TRP A 287 -10.96 -35.94 2.12
C TRP A 287 -10.56 -34.64 2.82
N TRP A 288 -9.58 -33.91 2.30
CA TRP A 288 -9.11 -32.63 2.86
C TRP A 288 -9.69 -31.41 2.14
N ARG A 289 -10.25 -31.61 0.94
CA ARG A 289 -10.98 -30.55 0.22
C ARG A 289 -12.25 -30.09 0.94
N ILE A 290 -13.01 -31.01 1.54
CA ILE A 290 -14.27 -30.67 2.23
C ILE A 290 -13.99 -29.83 3.49
N PRO A 291 -13.10 -30.25 4.42
CA PRO A 291 -12.73 -29.43 5.58
C PRO A 291 -12.16 -28.07 5.18
N TYR A 292 -11.31 -28.00 4.16
CA TYR A 292 -10.74 -26.74 3.67
C TYR A 292 -11.82 -25.79 3.10
N LYS A 293 -12.78 -26.32 2.33
CA LYS A 293 -13.90 -25.52 1.82
C LYS A 293 -14.79 -25.00 2.96
N LEU A 294 -15.06 -25.83 3.96
CA LEU A 294 -15.85 -25.44 5.13
C LEU A 294 -15.14 -24.38 5.98
N THR A 295 -13.84 -24.53 6.24
CA THR A 295 -13.08 -23.52 6.98
C THR A 295 -13.02 -22.20 6.22
N LYS A 296 -12.81 -22.23 4.90
CA LYS A 296 -12.87 -21.03 4.03
C LYS A 296 -14.26 -20.39 4.05
N LEU A 297 -15.33 -21.18 3.95
CA LEU A 297 -16.72 -20.70 4.08
C LEU A 297 -16.95 -19.99 5.42
N PHE A 298 -16.55 -20.62 6.53
CA PHE A 298 -16.75 -20.07 7.87
C PHE A 298 -15.93 -18.79 8.09
N LEU A 299 -14.70 -18.74 7.58
CA LEU A 299 -13.85 -17.56 7.65
C LEU A 299 -14.45 -16.40 6.85
N LEU A 300 -14.85 -16.64 5.60
CA LEU A 300 -15.35 -15.59 4.71
C LEU A 300 -16.71 -15.05 5.16
N THR A 301 -17.55 -15.88 5.80
CA THR A 301 -18.88 -15.47 6.29
C THR A 301 -18.88 -14.96 7.74
N ASN A 302 -17.72 -14.85 8.39
CA ASN A 302 -17.58 -14.52 9.82
C ASN A 302 -18.42 -15.43 10.74
N PHE A 303 -18.58 -16.71 10.36
CA PHE A 303 -19.34 -17.69 11.13
C PHE A 303 -18.84 -17.82 12.57
N TRP A 304 -17.51 -17.84 12.76
CA TRP A 304 -16.89 -17.94 14.09
C TRP A 304 -17.19 -16.74 14.99
N ALA A 305 -17.32 -15.53 14.42
CA ALA A 305 -17.69 -14.35 15.19
C ALA A 305 -19.14 -14.46 15.70
N ALA A 306 -20.06 -14.91 14.84
CA ALA A 306 -21.45 -15.18 15.23
C ALA A 306 -21.54 -16.29 16.30
N LEU A 307 -20.75 -17.35 16.16
CA LEU A 307 -20.68 -18.43 17.15
C LEU A 307 -20.13 -17.94 18.50
N GLY A 308 -19.12 -17.06 18.49
CA GLY A 308 -18.60 -16.41 19.69
C GLY A 308 -19.67 -15.58 20.40
N GLY A 309 -20.42 -14.76 19.66
CA GLY A 309 -21.53 -13.98 20.22
C GLY A 309 -22.66 -14.85 20.78
N ALA A 310 -23.00 -15.95 20.08
CA ALA A 310 -23.96 -16.93 20.57
C ALA A 310 -23.51 -17.59 21.88
N SER A 311 -22.23 -17.92 21.98
CA SER A 311 -21.64 -18.52 23.18
C SER A 311 -21.71 -17.56 24.37
N LEU A 312 -21.41 -16.28 24.17
CA LEU A 312 -21.54 -15.25 25.21
C LEU A 312 -22.99 -15.09 25.67
N ALA A 313 -23.96 -15.08 24.74
CA ALA A 313 -25.39 -15.00 25.06
C ALA A 313 -25.88 -16.22 25.87
N ILE A 314 -25.39 -17.42 25.52
CA ILE A 314 -25.65 -18.66 26.27
C ILE A 314 -25.11 -18.56 27.70
N ILE A 315 -23.85 -18.13 27.85
CA ILE A 315 -23.20 -17.98 29.16
C ILE A 315 -23.97 -16.97 30.01
N GLY A 316 -24.25 -15.78 29.46
CA GLY A 316 -25.01 -14.74 30.17
C GLY A 316 -26.40 -15.22 30.59
N SER A 317 -27.09 -15.97 29.73
CA SER A 317 -28.40 -16.54 30.07
C SER A 317 -28.33 -17.56 31.20
N ARG A 318 -27.32 -18.45 31.18
CA ARG A 318 -27.12 -19.43 32.27
C ARG A 318 -26.81 -18.74 33.60
N LEU A 319 -25.97 -17.71 33.60
CA LEU A 319 -25.63 -16.95 34.81
C LEU A 319 -26.85 -16.26 35.44
N ASN A 320 -27.87 -15.94 34.65
CA ASN A 320 -29.12 -15.31 35.12
C ASN A 320 -30.27 -16.31 35.32
N GLY A 321 -30.02 -17.62 35.24
CA GLY A 321 -31.07 -18.65 35.38
C GLY A 321 -32.10 -18.69 34.24
N LEU A 322 -31.78 -18.11 33.08
CA LEU A 322 -32.65 -18.05 31.90
C LEU A 322 -32.36 -19.21 30.94
N ASN A 323 -33.32 -19.50 30.06
CA ASN A 323 -33.15 -20.54 29.02
C ASN A 323 -32.05 -20.12 28.00
N PRO A 324 -30.92 -20.83 27.95
CA PRO A 324 -29.77 -20.39 27.16
C PRO A 324 -29.89 -20.63 25.66
N SER A 325 -30.68 -21.62 25.23
CA SER A 325 -30.71 -22.05 23.82
C SER A 325 -31.35 -21.00 22.92
N ARG A 326 -32.42 -20.34 23.38
CA ARG A 326 -33.10 -19.28 22.63
C ARG A 326 -32.23 -18.03 22.49
N ALA A 327 -31.58 -17.60 23.56
CA ALA A 327 -30.69 -16.43 23.53
C ALA A 327 -29.49 -16.65 22.61
N GLY A 328 -28.86 -17.83 22.67
CA GLY A 328 -27.78 -18.20 21.75
C GLY A 328 -28.22 -18.19 20.28
N LEU A 329 -29.39 -18.75 19.97
CA LEU A 329 -29.89 -18.82 18.59
C LEU A 329 -30.29 -17.45 18.04
N ILE A 330 -30.86 -16.56 18.86
CA ILE A 330 -31.14 -15.17 18.48
C ILE A 330 -29.83 -14.44 18.16
N ALA A 331 -28.84 -14.53 19.06
CA ALA A 331 -27.54 -13.88 18.88
C ALA A 331 -26.81 -14.39 17.64
N PHE A 332 -26.79 -15.71 17.42
CA PHE A 332 -26.16 -16.32 16.25
C PHE A 332 -26.79 -15.84 14.95
N THR A 333 -28.12 -15.97 14.83
CA THR A 333 -28.83 -15.66 13.58
C THR A 333 -28.78 -14.17 13.25
N TYR A 334 -28.86 -13.29 14.26
CA TYR A 334 -28.66 -11.85 14.08
C TYR A 334 -27.25 -11.51 13.60
N LEU A 335 -26.21 -11.91 14.36
CA LEU A 335 -24.83 -11.50 14.06
C LEU A 335 -24.38 -12.04 12.70
N TRP A 336 -24.71 -13.28 12.39
CA TRP A 336 -24.36 -13.86 11.10
C TRP A 336 -25.09 -13.15 9.95
N ALA A 337 -26.39 -12.87 10.09
CA ALA A 337 -27.13 -12.13 9.08
C ALA A 337 -26.57 -10.72 8.85
N MET A 338 -26.27 -9.97 9.92
CA MET A 338 -25.69 -8.64 9.81
C MET A 338 -24.33 -8.67 9.11
N HIS A 339 -23.43 -9.58 9.48
CA HIS A 339 -22.15 -9.72 8.78
C HIS A 339 -22.32 -10.05 7.30
N VAL A 340 -23.17 -11.01 6.97
CA VAL A 340 -23.40 -11.45 5.59
C VAL A 340 -24.01 -10.32 4.73
N LEU A 341 -25.06 -9.68 5.21
CA LEU A 341 -25.74 -8.61 4.47
C LEU A 341 -24.87 -7.36 4.37
N ASN A 342 -24.12 -7.01 5.42
CA ASN A 342 -23.20 -5.89 5.39
C ASN A 342 -22.04 -6.10 4.41
N HIS A 343 -21.51 -7.32 4.29
CA HIS A 343 -20.52 -7.62 3.23
C HIS A 343 -21.13 -7.52 1.83
N LEU A 344 -22.41 -7.88 1.66
CA LEU A 344 -23.12 -7.76 0.37
C LEU A 344 -23.42 -6.31 -0.02
N THR A 345 -23.65 -5.43 0.94
CA THR A 345 -23.88 -3.99 0.68
C THR A 345 -22.57 -3.22 0.52
N SER A 346 -21.48 -3.66 1.16
CA SER A 346 -20.15 -3.03 1.08
C SER A 346 -19.20 -3.68 0.07
N LEU A 347 -19.74 -4.33 -0.97
CA LEU A 347 -18.90 -5.05 -1.95
C LEU A 347 -17.92 -4.12 -2.66
N GLU A 348 -18.27 -2.87 -2.97
CA GLU A 348 -17.38 -1.97 -3.71
C GLU A 348 -16.14 -1.57 -2.89
N THR A 349 -16.32 -1.23 -1.61
CA THR A 349 -15.21 -0.93 -0.70
C THR A 349 -14.39 -2.18 -0.36
N THR A 350 -15.05 -3.32 -0.20
CA THR A 350 -14.40 -4.62 0.08
C THR A 350 -13.66 -5.17 -1.13
N ARG A 351 -14.09 -4.87 -2.37
CA ARG A 351 -13.45 -5.34 -3.61
C ARG A 351 -12.01 -4.88 -3.73
N LEU A 352 -11.67 -3.81 -3.01
CA LEU A 352 -10.35 -3.20 -3.01
C LEU A 352 -9.43 -3.83 -1.94
N THR A 353 -9.97 -4.22 -0.80
CA THR A 353 -9.19 -4.77 0.33
C THR A 353 -9.13 -6.30 0.34
N ASP A 354 -10.21 -6.96 -0.06
CA ASP A 354 -10.38 -8.41 -0.06
C ASP A 354 -11.27 -8.85 -1.26
N PRO A 355 -10.74 -8.86 -2.50
CA PRO A 355 -11.52 -9.28 -3.66
C PRO A 355 -11.84 -10.77 -3.64
N ALA A 356 -11.08 -11.58 -2.89
CA ALA A 356 -11.38 -13.01 -2.77
C ALA A 356 -12.72 -13.21 -2.05
N ARG A 357 -12.96 -12.44 -0.98
CA ARG A 357 -14.26 -12.35 -0.33
C ARG A 357 -15.32 -11.79 -1.28
N VAL A 358 -15.04 -10.71 -2.01
CA VAL A 358 -16.03 -10.17 -2.97
C VAL A 358 -16.42 -11.17 -4.03
N ARG A 359 -15.45 -11.82 -4.71
CA ARG A 359 -15.73 -12.88 -5.68
C ARG A 359 -16.55 -14.01 -5.07
N PHE A 360 -16.26 -14.38 -3.82
CA PHE A 360 -17.01 -15.41 -3.10
C PHE A 360 -18.47 -14.99 -2.84
N TYR A 361 -18.70 -13.76 -2.39
CA TYR A 361 -20.03 -13.23 -2.14
C TYR A 361 -20.81 -12.96 -3.43
N GLU A 362 -20.17 -12.46 -4.49
CA GLU A 362 -20.79 -12.25 -5.80
C GLU A 362 -21.24 -13.57 -6.42
N LYS A 363 -20.37 -14.58 -6.40
CA LYS A 363 -20.69 -15.93 -6.91
C LYS A 363 -21.88 -16.56 -6.18
N ASN A 364 -22.05 -16.27 -4.89
CA ASN A 364 -23.09 -16.86 -4.05
C ASN A 364 -24.12 -15.82 -3.58
N ARG A 365 -24.30 -14.71 -4.31
CA ARG A 365 -25.06 -13.54 -3.86
C ARG A 365 -26.49 -13.90 -3.48
N LEU A 366 -27.18 -14.61 -4.36
CA LEU A 366 -28.57 -15.02 -4.14
C LEU A 366 -28.70 -15.90 -2.89
N LEU A 367 -27.80 -16.88 -2.72
CA LEU A 367 -27.79 -17.79 -1.57
C LEU A 367 -27.56 -17.03 -0.25
N PHE A 368 -26.59 -16.14 -0.21
CA PHE A 368 -26.27 -15.42 1.02
C PHE A 368 -27.29 -14.33 1.36
N SER A 369 -27.87 -13.66 0.37
CA SER A 369 -28.99 -12.75 0.60
C SER A 369 -30.20 -13.48 1.19
N THR A 370 -30.58 -14.64 0.63
CA THR A 370 -31.74 -15.40 1.12
C THR A 370 -31.49 -15.96 2.52
N LEU A 371 -30.34 -16.58 2.77
CA LEU A 371 -29.98 -17.08 4.09
C LEU A 371 -29.90 -15.96 5.13
N GLY A 372 -29.34 -14.79 4.77
CA GLY A 372 -29.29 -13.63 5.67
C GLY A 372 -30.68 -13.15 6.07
N ILE A 373 -31.60 -13.03 5.11
CA ILE A 373 -33.00 -12.64 5.37
C ILE A 373 -33.72 -13.70 6.23
N ILE A 374 -33.53 -14.99 5.93
CA ILE A 374 -34.10 -16.08 6.74
C ILE A 374 -33.60 -15.99 8.19
N CYS A 375 -32.30 -15.77 8.41
CA CYS A 375 -31.74 -15.60 9.74
C CYS A 375 -32.31 -14.37 10.47
N ILE A 376 -32.54 -13.24 9.79
CA ILE A 376 -33.27 -12.09 10.36
C ILE A 376 -34.67 -12.51 10.82
N LEU A 377 -35.44 -13.18 9.96
CA LEU A 377 -36.80 -13.61 10.27
C LEU A 377 -36.83 -14.60 11.45
N ILE A 378 -35.86 -15.52 11.52
CA ILE A 378 -35.71 -16.43 12.66
C ILE A 378 -35.45 -15.65 13.94
N SER A 379 -34.52 -14.68 13.92
CA SER A 379 -34.19 -13.86 15.10
C SER A 379 -35.40 -13.09 15.62
N LEU A 380 -36.22 -12.52 14.73
CA LEU A 380 -37.46 -11.80 15.06
C LEU A 380 -38.56 -12.75 15.57
N LYS A 381 -38.72 -13.92 14.94
CA LYS A 381 -39.71 -14.91 15.37
C LYS A 381 -39.40 -15.43 16.78
N LEU A 382 -38.12 -15.64 17.08
CA LEU A 382 -37.67 -16.11 18.39
C LEU A 382 -37.77 -15.03 19.48
N SER A 383 -37.64 -13.75 19.13
CA SER A 383 -37.77 -12.64 20.08
C SER A 383 -39.23 -12.20 20.32
N LYS A 384 -40.16 -12.56 19.44
CA LYS A 384 -41.59 -12.21 19.51
C LYS A 384 -42.26 -12.37 20.89
N PRO A 385 -41.98 -13.41 21.70
CA PRO A 385 -42.60 -13.54 23.03
C PRO A 385 -42.23 -12.43 24.02
N TRP A 386 -41.18 -11.64 23.75
CA TRP A 386 -40.69 -10.57 24.60
C TRP A 386 -40.74 -9.24 23.84
N PRO A 387 -41.78 -8.41 24.04
CA PRO A 387 -42.00 -7.19 23.25
C PRO A 387 -40.79 -6.27 23.22
N LEU A 388 -40.16 -6.03 24.37
CA LEU A 388 -38.95 -5.20 24.45
C LEU A 388 -37.81 -5.76 23.58
N ALA A 389 -37.51 -7.06 23.72
CA ALA A 389 -36.47 -7.70 22.92
C ALA A 389 -36.81 -7.70 21.42
N PHE A 390 -38.08 -7.88 21.05
CA PHE A 390 -38.52 -7.83 19.66
C PHE A 390 -38.28 -6.45 19.04
N PHE A 391 -38.68 -5.36 19.71
CA PHE A 391 -38.43 -4.00 19.22
C PHE A 391 -36.93 -3.64 19.22
N THR A 392 -36.17 -4.07 20.24
CA THR A 392 -34.71 -3.91 20.23
C THR A 392 -34.08 -4.63 19.04
N MET A 393 -34.54 -5.84 18.70
CA MET A 393 -34.06 -6.57 17.52
C MET A 393 -34.35 -5.83 16.22
N ILE A 394 -35.56 -5.28 16.06
CA ILE A 394 -35.89 -4.45 14.89
C ILE A 394 -34.92 -3.27 14.79
N PHE A 395 -34.70 -2.54 15.88
CA PHE A 395 -33.78 -1.40 15.92
C PHE A 395 -32.33 -1.79 15.58
N LEU A 396 -31.85 -2.92 16.11
CA LEU A 396 -30.51 -3.43 15.83
C LEU A 396 -30.33 -3.87 14.38
N ILE A 397 -31.36 -4.46 13.78
CA ILE A 397 -31.36 -4.86 12.36
C ILE A 397 -31.37 -3.63 11.45
N THR A 398 -32.26 -2.67 11.70
CA THR A 398 -32.33 -1.44 10.89
C THR A 398 -31.04 -0.65 10.98
N SER A 399 -30.50 -0.45 12.19
CA SER A 399 -29.22 0.24 12.40
C SER A 399 -28.06 -0.49 11.72
N GLY A 400 -28.03 -1.82 11.82
CA GLY A 400 -26.99 -2.64 11.21
C GLY A 400 -26.98 -2.58 9.68
N LEU A 401 -28.16 -2.51 9.05
CA LEU A 401 -28.30 -2.36 7.60
C LEU A 401 -27.95 -0.95 7.11
N ILE A 402 -28.25 0.08 7.91
CA ILE A 402 -27.92 1.48 7.59
C ILE A 402 -26.43 1.77 7.74
N TYR A 403 -25.72 1.04 8.62
CA TYR A 403 -24.31 1.25 8.94
C TYR A 403 -23.37 1.35 7.72
N ASN A 404 -23.70 0.67 6.61
CA ASN A 404 -22.88 0.61 5.41
C ASN A 404 -23.42 1.43 4.23
N ILE A 405 -24.43 2.30 4.43
CA ILE A 405 -25.04 3.11 3.36
C ILE A 405 -24.19 4.37 3.03
N GLU A 406 -23.12 4.66 3.78
CA GLU A 406 -22.14 5.73 3.51
C GLU A 406 -20.81 5.22 2.94
#